data_AF-A0A7X3ZJN4-F1
#
_entry.id   AF-A0A7X3ZJN4-F1
#
_cell.length_a   1.000
_cell.length_b   1.000
_cell.length_c   1.000
_cell.angle_alpha   90.00
_cell.angle_beta   90.00
_cell.angle_gamma   90.00
#
_symmetry.space_group_name_H-M   'P 1'
#
loop_
_entity.id
_entity.type
_entity.pdbx_description
1 polymer ?
#
loop_
_entity_poly.entity_id
_entity_poly.type
_entity_poly.pdbx_seq_one_letter_code
_entity_poly.pdbx_strand_id
1 'polypeptide(L)'
;MPLFFGSVRIYPFKCNDLTPQQKEWLASDPEQVETYVSTFCDIYHFSASLYSFDGYEESPKSAKYLLGLAAYQLQGTSATLCAAFDGRGAIKSSLVGAELALKAALASDGASDRDLKKYGHDLRRLVKAVRNVYRKFKMASVNTRVGLLPNLVDNRYSAEQPSRMETGDIVMISQHIAGAVAQALTGGSLRARLQIN
;
A
#
# COMPACT_ATOMS: atom_id res chain seq x y z
N MET A 1 -17.87 -24.42 24.94
CA MET A 1 -17.49 -23.14 24.30
C MET A 1 -18.36 -22.95 23.07
N PRO A 2 -19.14 -21.86 22.95
CA PRO A 2 -19.83 -21.61 21.69
C PRO A 2 -18.82 -21.11 20.66
N LEU A 3 -18.65 -21.88 19.59
CA LEU A 3 -17.98 -21.47 18.37
C LEU A 3 -18.97 -20.62 17.57
N PHE A 4 -18.76 -19.31 17.53
CA PHE A 4 -19.48 -18.45 16.60
C PHE A 4 -18.95 -18.71 15.19
N PHE A 5 -19.63 -19.56 14.42
CA PHE A 5 -19.43 -19.68 12.98
C PHE A 5 -20.22 -18.58 12.28
N GLY A 6 -19.52 -17.64 11.65
CA GLY A 6 -20.12 -16.60 10.82
C GLY A 6 -19.12 -16.07 9.81
N SER A 7 -19.52 -15.91 8.55
CA SER A 7 -18.71 -15.23 7.55
C SER A 7 -18.86 -13.71 7.72
N VAL A 8 -17.76 -12.99 7.98
CA VAL A 8 -17.76 -11.52 7.96
C VAL A 8 -17.79 -11.04 6.51
N ARG A 9 -18.83 -10.30 6.13
CA ARG A 9 -18.93 -9.64 4.82
C ARG A 9 -18.42 -8.21 4.94
N ILE A 10 -17.43 -7.84 4.13
CA ILE A 10 -16.84 -6.50 4.11
C ILE A 10 -17.42 -5.72 2.95
N TYR A 11 -18.01 -4.56 3.26
CA TYR A 11 -18.57 -3.63 2.28
C TYR A 11 -17.73 -2.34 2.30
N PRO A 12 -16.80 -2.13 1.34
CA PRO A 12 -15.85 -1.03 1.37
C PRO A 12 -16.48 0.36 1.58
N PHE A 13 -17.62 0.64 0.96
CA PHE A 13 -18.34 1.92 1.09
C PHE A 13 -19.04 2.15 2.45
N LYS A 14 -19.06 1.13 3.32
CA LYS A 14 -19.56 1.23 4.70
C LYS A 14 -18.42 1.34 5.73
N CYS A 15 -17.17 1.25 5.28
CA CYS A 15 -15.98 1.28 6.13
C CYS A 15 -15.27 2.65 6.10
N ASN A 16 -15.94 3.69 5.61
CA ASN A 16 -15.41 5.05 5.48
C ASN A 16 -16.51 6.09 5.71
N ASP A 17 -16.09 7.34 5.82
CA ASP A 17 -16.96 8.50 6.04
C ASP A 17 -17.30 9.25 4.73
N LEU A 18 -17.33 8.56 3.58
CA LEU A 18 -17.73 9.18 2.33
C LEU A 18 -19.19 9.65 2.40
N THR A 19 -19.45 10.87 1.96
CA THR A 19 -20.82 11.41 1.85
C THR A 19 -21.60 10.69 0.74
N PRO A 20 -22.95 10.72 0.76
CA PRO A 20 -23.75 10.16 -0.33
C PRO A 20 -23.34 10.70 -1.71
N GLN A 21 -23.08 12.01 -1.81
CA GLN A 21 -22.65 12.64 -3.06
C GLN A 21 -21.28 12.13 -3.54
N GLN A 22 -20.32 11.90 -2.64
CA GLN A 22 -19.03 11.32 -3.01
C GLN A 22 -19.18 9.87 -3.49
N LYS A 23 -20.11 9.11 -2.92
CA LYS A 23 -20.42 7.74 -3.37
C LYS A 23 -21.05 7.75 -4.76
N GLU A 24 -21.97 8.68 -5.02
CA GLU A 24 -22.56 8.87 -6.36
C GLU A 24 -21.51 9.29 -7.39
N TRP A 25 -20.60 10.21 -7.04
CA TRP A 25 -19.50 10.59 -7.92
C TRP A 25 -18.58 9.43 -8.26
N LEU A 26 -18.16 8.64 -7.27
CA LEU A 26 -17.38 7.43 -7.53
C LEU A 26 -18.16 6.43 -8.39
N ALA A 27 -19.45 6.24 -8.12
CA ALA A 27 -20.31 5.31 -8.87
C ALA A 27 -20.63 5.78 -10.29
N SER A 28 -20.40 7.04 -10.63
CA SER A 28 -20.63 7.58 -11.97
C SER A 28 -19.64 7.04 -13.01
N ASP A 29 -18.51 6.49 -12.55
CA ASP A 29 -17.45 5.94 -13.38
C ASP A 29 -16.97 4.58 -12.84
N PRO A 30 -17.20 3.46 -13.55
CA PRO A 30 -16.75 2.14 -13.12
C PRO A 30 -15.25 2.06 -12.84
N GLU A 31 -14.41 2.84 -13.53
CA GLU A 31 -12.96 2.84 -13.30
C GLU A 31 -12.60 3.47 -11.95
N GLN A 32 -13.35 4.49 -11.52
CA GLN A 32 -13.18 5.10 -10.21
C GLN A 32 -13.63 4.16 -9.08
N VAL A 33 -14.71 3.41 -9.28
CA VAL A 33 -15.13 2.36 -8.34
C VAL A 33 -14.04 1.29 -8.22
N GLU A 34 -13.51 0.79 -9.33
CA GLU A 34 -12.48 -0.23 -9.33
C GLU A 34 -11.18 0.25 -8.68
N THR A 35 -10.79 1.49 -8.95
CA THR A 35 -9.64 2.14 -8.31
C THR A 35 -9.86 2.23 -6.80
N TYR A 36 -11.00 2.77 -6.37
CA TYR A 36 -11.36 2.88 -4.95
C TYR A 36 -11.33 1.52 -4.24
N VAL A 37 -11.95 0.49 -4.80
CA VAL A 37 -11.99 -0.83 -4.16
C VAL A 37 -10.60 -1.49 -4.14
N SER A 38 -9.78 -1.26 -5.17
CA SER A 38 -8.39 -1.74 -5.20
C SER A 38 -7.55 -1.08 -4.10
N THR A 39 -7.65 0.24 -3.97
CA THR A 39 -6.99 1.02 -2.92
C THR A 39 -7.43 0.57 -1.53
N PHE A 40 -8.73 0.31 -1.34
CA PHE A 40 -9.26 -0.25 -0.09
C PHE A 40 -8.67 -1.63 0.22
N CYS A 41 -8.56 -2.50 -0.79
CA CYS A 41 -7.93 -3.81 -0.64
C CYS A 41 -6.47 -3.69 -0.20
N ASP A 42 -5.72 -2.76 -0.78
CA ASP A 42 -4.31 -2.55 -0.43
C ASP A 42 -4.14 -2.15 1.05
N ILE A 43 -5.00 -1.26 1.56
CA ILE A 43 -5.02 -0.89 3.00
C ILE A 43 -5.33 -2.10 3.87
N TYR A 44 -6.31 -2.90 3.46
CA TYR A 44 -6.73 -4.07 4.23
C TYR A 44 -5.63 -5.13 4.27
N HIS A 45 -4.98 -5.43 3.14
CA HIS A 45 -3.87 -6.38 3.09
C HIS A 45 -2.71 -5.88 3.94
N PHE A 46 -2.40 -4.59 3.86
CA PHE A 46 -1.36 -3.99 4.68
C PHE A 46 -1.67 -4.10 6.18
N SER A 47 -2.92 -3.81 6.57
CA SER A 47 -3.37 -3.97 7.95
C SER A 47 -3.29 -5.43 8.42
N ALA A 48 -3.66 -6.38 7.57
CA ALA A 48 -3.54 -7.82 7.87
C ALA A 48 -2.09 -8.29 8.07
N SER A 49 -1.11 -7.60 7.48
CA SER A 49 0.32 -7.89 7.72
C SER A 49 0.82 -7.42 9.09
N LEU A 50 0.15 -6.43 9.69
CA LEU A 50 0.46 -5.90 11.01
C LEU A 50 -0.33 -6.63 12.10
N TYR A 51 -1.58 -6.95 11.80
CA TYR A 51 -2.55 -7.51 12.72
C TYR A 51 -3.07 -8.82 12.11
N SER A 52 -2.87 -9.94 12.79
CA SER A 52 -3.25 -11.26 12.28
C SER A 52 -4.75 -11.34 12.03
N PHE A 53 -5.16 -11.27 10.76
CA PHE A 53 -6.56 -11.36 10.34
C PHE A 53 -6.91 -12.79 9.93
N ASP A 54 -8.18 -13.17 10.09
CA ASP A 54 -8.65 -14.49 9.67
C ASP A 54 -8.54 -14.66 8.14
N GLY A 55 -7.93 -15.77 7.71
CA GLY A 55 -7.58 -16.04 6.31
C GLY A 55 -6.29 -15.36 5.83
N TYR A 56 -5.46 -14.83 6.75
CA TYR A 56 -4.14 -14.26 6.48
C TYR A 56 -3.10 -14.94 7.39
N GLU A 57 -1.96 -15.32 6.83
CA GLU A 57 -0.82 -15.80 7.60
C GLU A 57 -0.18 -14.64 8.36
N GLU A 58 0.39 -14.93 9.54
CA GLU A 58 1.13 -13.93 10.30
C GLU A 58 2.43 -13.55 9.57
N SER A 59 2.69 -12.25 9.44
CA SER A 59 3.94 -11.80 8.83
C SER A 59 5.17 -12.17 9.67
N PRO A 60 6.29 -12.55 9.04
CA PRO A 60 7.52 -12.91 9.74
C PRO A 60 8.01 -11.82 10.70
N LYS A 61 8.53 -12.22 11.86
CA LYS A 61 9.01 -11.28 12.90
C LYS A 61 10.06 -10.29 12.36
N SER A 62 10.95 -10.74 11.45
CA SER A 62 11.96 -9.90 10.82
C SER A 62 11.38 -8.79 9.93
N ALA A 63 10.15 -8.96 9.42
CA ALA A 63 9.45 -7.94 8.63
C ALA A 63 8.65 -6.96 9.50
N LYS A 64 8.17 -7.38 10.67
CA LYS A 64 7.20 -6.60 11.47
C LYS A 64 7.66 -5.20 11.84
N TYR A 65 8.94 -5.02 12.20
CA TYR A 65 9.46 -3.69 12.54
C TYR A 65 9.36 -2.73 11.35
N LEU A 66 9.80 -3.17 10.16
CA LEU A 66 9.77 -2.37 8.94
C LEU A 66 8.34 -2.14 8.45
N LEU A 67 7.45 -3.12 8.58
CA LEU A 67 6.02 -2.97 8.29
C LEU A 67 5.38 -1.93 9.22
N GLY A 68 5.72 -1.92 10.52
CA GLY A 68 5.25 -0.93 11.48
C GLY A 68 5.70 0.49 11.10
N LEU A 69 6.96 0.67 10.69
CA LEU A 69 7.45 1.95 10.21
C LEU A 69 6.78 2.38 8.89
N ALA A 70 6.55 1.44 7.97
CA ALA A 70 5.82 1.70 6.74
C ALA A 70 4.39 2.16 7.03
N ALA A 71 3.70 1.50 7.98
CA ALA A 71 2.37 1.89 8.44
C ALA A 71 2.34 3.33 8.94
N TYR A 72 3.30 3.68 9.80
CA TYR A 72 3.43 5.02 10.34
C TYR A 72 3.57 6.09 9.23
N GLN A 73 4.37 5.81 8.19
CA GLN A 73 4.54 6.71 7.05
C GLN A 73 3.28 6.83 6.20
N LEU A 74 2.57 5.74 5.94
CA LEU A 74 1.31 5.74 5.18
C LEU A 74 0.16 6.43 5.94
N GLN A 75 0.12 6.29 7.28
CA GLN A 75 -0.79 7.05 8.13
C GLN A 75 -0.47 8.55 8.08
N GLY A 76 0.81 8.93 8.19
CA GLY A 76 1.24 10.32 8.04
C GLY A 76 0.95 10.90 6.65
N THR A 77 1.05 10.08 5.60
CA THR A 77 0.60 10.42 4.24
C THR A 77 -0.87 10.78 4.23
N SER A 78 -1.73 9.92 4.78
CA SER A 78 -3.18 10.12 4.83
C SER A 78 -3.55 11.40 5.58
N ALA A 79 -2.92 11.65 6.74
CA ALA A 79 -3.12 12.87 7.50
C ALA A 79 -2.72 14.14 6.71
N THR A 80 -1.63 14.05 5.95
CA THR A 80 -1.15 15.17 5.11
C THR A 80 -2.09 15.43 3.93
N LEU A 81 -2.65 14.39 3.30
CA LEU A 81 -3.63 14.52 2.23
C LEU A 81 -4.95 15.13 2.70
N CYS A 82 -5.38 14.81 3.93
CA CYS A 82 -6.58 15.39 4.53
C CYS A 82 -6.39 16.85 4.93
N ALA A 83 -5.15 17.28 5.17
CA ALA A 83 -4.83 18.65 5.48
C ALA A 83 -4.70 19.47 4.18
N ALA A 84 -5.09 20.74 4.19
CA ALA A 84 -5.04 21.63 3.02
C ALA A 84 -3.61 22.11 2.67
N PHE A 85 -2.58 21.28 2.92
CA PHE A 85 -1.16 21.62 2.76
C PHE A 85 -0.56 21.04 1.47
N ASP A 86 0.72 21.35 1.27
CA ASP A 86 1.56 20.94 0.15
C ASP A 86 1.65 19.40 -0.01
N GLY A 87 1.25 18.91 -1.18
CA GLY A 87 1.23 17.48 -1.54
C GLY A 87 2.61 16.80 -1.57
N ARG A 88 3.71 17.56 -1.63
CA ARG A 88 5.08 17.00 -1.62
C ARG A 88 5.37 16.23 -0.33
N GLY A 89 4.79 16.67 0.80
CA GLY A 89 4.89 15.96 2.08
C GLY A 89 4.28 14.56 2.00
N ALA A 90 3.07 14.46 1.47
CA ALA A 90 2.36 13.20 1.27
C ALA A 90 3.09 12.27 0.29
N ILE A 91 3.59 12.82 -0.83
CA ILE A 91 4.39 12.02 -1.78
C ILE A 91 5.60 11.43 -1.08
N LYS A 92 6.38 12.25 -0.37
CA LYS A 92 7.60 11.80 0.31
C LYS A 92 7.30 10.68 1.32
N SER A 93 6.32 10.86 2.21
CA SER A 93 5.99 9.84 3.20
C SER A 93 5.44 8.57 2.55
N SER A 94 4.63 8.68 1.49
CA SER A 94 4.10 7.51 0.79
C SER A 94 5.19 6.66 0.14
N LEU A 95 6.16 7.31 -0.53
CA LEU A 95 7.31 6.65 -1.15
C LEU A 95 8.18 5.94 -0.11
N VAL A 96 8.42 6.57 1.04
CA VAL A 96 9.15 5.95 2.16
C VAL A 96 8.38 4.77 2.74
N GLY A 97 7.05 4.87 2.84
CA GLY A 97 6.18 3.76 3.23
C GLY A 97 6.32 2.55 2.30
N ALA A 98 6.27 2.78 0.98
CA ALA A 98 6.48 1.73 -0.02
C ALA A 98 7.89 1.12 0.05
N GLU A 99 8.92 1.95 0.23
CA GLU A 99 10.31 1.52 0.37
C GLU A 99 10.50 0.59 1.57
N LEU A 100 9.97 0.99 2.73
CA LEU A 100 10.04 0.22 3.97
C LEU A 100 9.28 -1.11 3.84
N ALA A 101 8.12 -1.13 3.19
CA ALA A 101 7.39 -2.36 2.92
C ALA A 101 8.23 -3.32 2.05
N LEU A 102 8.82 -2.85 0.95
CA LEU A 102 9.69 -3.67 0.09
C LEU A 102 10.91 -4.19 0.86
N LYS A 103 11.53 -3.37 1.71
CA LYS A 103 12.63 -3.80 2.59
C LYS A 103 12.16 -4.85 3.60
N ALA A 104 10.94 -4.76 4.11
CA ALA A 104 10.36 -5.76 4.99
C ALA A 104 10.25 -7.13 4.30
N ALA A 105 9.84 -7.16 3.03
CA ALA A 105 9.86 -8.40 2.25
C ALA A 105 11.27 -8.98 2.12
N LEU A 106 12.29 -8.18 1.82
CA LEU A 106 13.66 -8.69 1.76
C LEU A 106 14.17 -9.16 3.14
N ALA A 107 13.80 -8.47 4.22
CA ALA A 107 14.16 -8.87 5.59
C ALA A 107 13.51 -10.20 6.00
N SER A 108 12.28 -10.47 5.53
CA SER A 108 11.64 -11.78 5.76
C SER A 108 12.35 -12.95 5.07
N ASP A 109 13.14 -12.68 4.03
CA ASP A 109 13.98 -13.65 3.33
C ASP A 109 15.42 -13.71 3.86
N GLY A 110 15.69 -13.02 4.98
CA GLY A 110 16.99 -13.07 5.64
C GLY A 110 17.98 -12.00 5.21
N ALA A 111 17.56 -10.98 4.44
CA ALA A 111 18.43 -9.83 4.16
C ALA A 111 18.78 -9.08 5.45
N SER A 112 20.07 -8.80 5.65
CA SER A 112 20.55 -8.03 6.81
C SER A 112 20.31 -6.53 6.63
N ASP A 113 20.34 -5.75 7.71
CA ASP A 113 20.29 -4.27 7.64
C ASP A 113 21.36 -3.69 6.71
N ARG A 114 22.54 -4.31 6.64
CA ARG A 114 23.61 -3.89 5.74
C ARG A 114 23.22 -4.11 4.28
N ASP A 115 22.51 -5.18 3.97
CA ASP A 115 22.02 -5.46 2.61
C ASP A 115 20.89 -4.51 2.23
N LEU A 116 19.95 -4.26 3.14
CA LEU A 116 18.84 -3.34 2.92
C LEU A 116 19.33 -1.91 2.66
N LYS A 117 20.39 -1.47 3.33
CA LYS A 117 21.01 -0.14 3.11
C LYS A 117 21.58 0.03 1.70
N LYS A 118 22.06 -1.04 1.05
CA LYS A 118 22.64 -0.97 -0.32
C LYS A 118 21.62 -0.56 -1.38
N TYR A 119 20.33 -0.71 -1.11
CA TYR A 119 19.27 -0.30 -2.03
C TYR A 119 18.96 1.20 -1.95
N GLY A 120 19.41 1.91 -0.91
CA GLY A 120 19.09 3.32 -0.71
C GLY A 120 17.58 3.56 -0.76
N HIS A 121 17.18 4.56 -1.55
CA HIS A 121 15.79 4.94 -1.83
C HIS A 121 15.30 4.49 -3.22
N ASP A 122 15.97 3.51 -3.84
CA ASP A 122 15.65 3.04 -5.19
C ASP A 122 14.53 1.98 -5.16
N LEU A 123 13.29 2.46 -5.30
CA LEU A 123 12.09 1.62 -5.35
C LEU A 123 12.12 0.62 -6.52
N ARG A 124 12.65 1.00 -7.69
CA ARG A 124 12.71 0.11 -8.88
C ARG A 124 13.61 -1.08 -8.59
N ARG A 125 14.78 -0.83 -8.00
CA ARG A 125 15.72 -1.88 -7.63
C ARG A 125 15.17 -2.77 -6.52
N LEU A 126 14.48 -2.20 -5.52
CA LEU A 126 13.83 -2.96 -4.45
C LEU A 126 12.72 -3.87 -4.98
N VAL A 127 11.83 -3.36 -5.85
CA VAL A 127 10.77 -4.14 -6.49
C VAL A 127 11.34 -5.33 -7.27
N LYS A 128 12.42 -5.09 -8.03
CA LYS A 128 13.11 -6.16 -8.76
C LYS A 128 13.72 -7.21 -7.81
N ALA A 129 14.27 -6.79 -6.68
CA ALA A 129 14.82 -7.71 -5.68
C ALA A 129 13.72 -8.55 -5.01
N VAL A 130 12.62 -7.93 -4.60
CA VAL A 130 11.48 -8.63 -3.96
C VAL A 130 10.88 -9.68 -4.89
N ARG A 131 10.78 -9.41 -6.20
CA ARG A 131 10.34 -10.41 -7.18
C ARG A 131 11.16 -11.70 -7.15
N ASN A 132 12.48 -11.57 -7.05
CA ASN A 132 13.36 -12.73 -7.14
C ASN A 132 13.16 -13.70 -5.97
N VAL A 133 12.65 -13.16 -4.86
CA VAL A 133 12.38 -13.88 -3.63
C VAL A 133 10.92 -14.37 -3.58
N TYR A 134 9.97 -13.50 -3.92
CA TYR A 134 8.54 -13.76 -3.79
C TYR A 134 7.86 -13.96 -5.14
N ARG A 135 7.72 -15.22 -5.58
CA ARG A 135 7.02 -15.57 -6.84
C ARG A 135 5.55 -15.14 -6.85
N LYS A 136 4.90 -15.07 -5.68
CA LYS A 136 3.49 -14.63 -5.53
C LYS A 136 3.32 -13.11 -5.63
N PHE A 137 4.42 -12.35 -5.63
CA PHE A 137 4.37 -10.90 -5.79
C PHE A 137 3.93 -10.55 -7.23
N LYS A 138 2.76 -9.91 -7.38
CA LYS A 138 2.12 -9.60 -8.67
C LYS A 138 2.86 -8.49 -9.43
N MET A 139 4.01 -8.85 -9.98
CA MET A 139 4.97 -7.93 -10.60
C MET A 139 4.44 -7.14 -11.78
N ALA A 140 3.54 -7.71 -12.58
CA ALA A 140 3.00 -7.00 -13.74
C ALA A 140 2.22 -5.74 -13.34
N SER A 141 1.45 -5.80 -12.25
CA SER A 141 0.72 -4.64 -11.71
C SER A 141 1.68 -3.61 -11.11
N VAL A 142 2.72 -4.07 -10.41
CA VAL A 142 3.65 -3.20 -9.69
C VAL A 142 4.67 -2.52 -10.60
N ASN A 143 5.26 -3.22 -11.57
CA ASN A 143 6.29 -2.66 -12.45
C ASN A 143 5.79 -1.52 -13.33
N THR A 144 4.58 -1.66 -13.90
CA THR A 144 3.97 -0.61 -14.72
C THR A 144 3.79 0.68 -13.92
N ARG A 145 3.40 0.55 -12.64
CA ARG A 145 3.10 1.68 -11.76
C ARG A 145 4.34 2.31 -11.12
N VAL A 146 5.34 1.51 -10.75
CA VAL A 146 6.62 2.00 -10.17
C VAL A 146 7.39 2.87 -11.18
N GLY A 147 7.23 2.64 -12.48
CA GLY A 147 7.78 3.51 -13.52
C GLY A 147 7.28 4.95 -13.46
N LEU A 148 6.06 5.16 -12.96
CA LEU A 148 5.37 6.45 -12.86
C LEU A 148 5.73 7.22 -11.58
N LEU A 149 6.38 6.58 -10.60
CA LEU A 149 6.75 7.23 -9.35
C LEU A 149 7.92 8.20 -9.56
N PRO A 150 7.85 9.41 -8.97
CA PRO A 150 8.98 10.33 -9.02
C PRO A 150 10.13 9.79 -8.18
N ASN A 151 11.34 10.22 -8.51
CA ASN A 151 12.50 9.97 -7.65
C ASN A 151 12.34 10.78 -6.35
N LEU A 152 12.53 10.11 -5.21
CA LEU A 152 12.37 10.68 -3.87
C LEU A 152 13.25 11.91 -3.63
N VAL A 153 14.44 11.96 -4.25
CA VAL A 153 15.39 13.07 -4.11
C VAL A 153 14.97 14.26 -4.96
N ASP A 154 14.63 14.00 -6.22
CA ASP A 154 14.29 15.05 -7.20
C ASP A 154 13.00 15.79 -6.82
N ASN A 155 12.01 15.06 -6.27
CA ASN A 155 10.74 15.65 -5.83
C ASN A 155 10.90 16.68 -4.68
N ARG A 156 11.99 16.63 -3.90
CA ARG A 156 12.22 17.58 -2.80
C ARG A 156 12.69 18.95 -3.29
N TYR A 157 13.31 19.00 -4.46
CA TYR A 157 13.95 20.20 -4.99
C TYR A 157 13.27 20.75 -6.25
N SER A 158 12.19 20.11 -6.71
CA SER A 158 11.37 20.64 -7.80
C SER A 158 10.75 21.98 -7.42
N ALA A 159 10.91 22.96 -8.31
CA ALA A 159 10.24 24.26 -8.21
C ALA A 159 8.73 24.16 -8.47
N GLU A 160 8.32 23.15 -9.25
CA GLU A 160 6.92 22.88 -9.58
C GLU A 160 6.31 21.88 -8.59
N GLN A 161 5.11 22.20 -8.11
CA GLN A 161 4.34 21.33 -7.24
C GLN A 161 3.40 20.46 -8.07
N PRO A 162 3.30 19.15 -7.77
CA PRO A 162 2.31 18.29 -8.41
C PRO A 162 0.90 18.73 -8.02
N SER A 163 -0.03 18.57 -8.96
CA SER A 163 -1.45 18.79 -8.71
C SER A 163 -1.98 17.81 -7.65
N ARG A 164 -3.19 18.10 -7.11
CA ARG A 164 -3.85 17.19 -6.16
C ARG A 164 -4.11 15.81 -6.76
N MET A 165 -4.46 15.75 -8.04
CA MET A 165 -4.69 14.49 -8.76
C MET A 165 -3.40 13.68 -8.88
N GLU A 166 -2.32 14.29 -9.37
CA GLU A 166 -1.02 13.62 -9.48
C GLU A 166 -0.49 13.17 -8.11
N THR A 167 -0.67 13.99 -7.08
CA THR A 167 -0.35 13.64 -5.70
C THR A 167 -1.13 12.40 -5.26
N GLY A 168 -2.44 12.37 -5.51
CA GLY A 168 -3.30 11.22 -5.22
C GLY A 168 -2.83 9.95 -5.93
N ASP A 169 -2.52 10.04 -7.23
CA ASP A 169 -2.05 8.90 -8.03
C ASP A 169 -0.74 8.33 -7.49
N ILE A 170 0.24 9.18 -7.19
CA ILE A 170 1.52 8.77 -6.63
C ILE A 170 1.34 8.06 -5.28
N VAL A 171 0.48 8.61 -4.42
CA VAL A 171 0.19 8.01 -3.10
C VAL A 171 -0.49 6.65 -3.27
N MET A 172 -1.50 6.56 -4.15
CA MET A 172 -2.21 5.31 -4.41
C MET A 172 -1.28 4.23 -4.97
N ILE A 173 -0.37 4.59 -5.88
CA ILE A 173 0.65 3.66 -6.39
C ILE A 173 1.58 3.19 -5.26
N SER A 174 2.03 4.10 -4.40
CA SER A 174 2.92 3.77 -3.28
C SER A 174 2.23 2.83 -2.29
N GLN A 175 0.96 3.10 -1.98
CA GLN A 175 0.14 2.23 -1.16
C GLN A 175 -0.10 0.87 -1.81
N HIS A 176 -0.31 0.84 -3.13
CA HIS A 176 -0.46 -0.41 -3.87
C HIS A 176 0.77 -1.30 -3.77
N ILE A 177 1.97 -0.72 -3.85
CA ILE A 177 3.23 -1.46 -3.65
C ILE A 177 3.26 -2.07 -2.24
N ALA A 178 2.92 -1.29 -1.22
CA ALA A 178 2.89 -1.75 0.16
C ALA A 178 1.86 -2.88 0.38
N GLY A 179 0.64 -2.71 -0.14
CA GLY A 179 -0.42 -3.72 -0.12
C GLY A 179 -0.03 -5.01 -0.84
N ALA A 180 0.61 -4.91 -2.00
CA ALA A 180 1.11 -6.06 -2.75
C ALA A 180 2.20 -6.82 -1.99
N VAL A 181 3.09 -6.12 -1.28
CA VAL A 181 4.08 -6.75 -0.39
C VAL A 181 3.37 -7.47 0.76
N ALA A 182 2.43 -6.81 1.42
CA ALA A 182 1.68 -7.37 2.52
C ALA A 182 0.90 -8.63 2.11
N GLN A 183 0.26 -8.62 0.94
CA GLN A 183 -0.38 -9.80 0.35
C GLN A 183 0.64 -10.93 0.07
N ALA A 184 1.83 -10.60 -0.42
CA ALA A 184 2.86 -11.60 -0.67
C ALA A 184 3.37 -12.26 0.62
N LEU A 185 3.46 -11.49 1.72
CA LEU A 185 3.90 -11.97 3.03
C LEU A 185 2.84 -12.80 3.77
N THR A 186 1.56 -12.46 3.59
CA THR A 186 0.46 -13.06 4.36
C THR A 186 -0.36 -14.07 3.57
N GLY A 187 -0.18 -14.14 2.24
CA GLY A 187 -0.89 -15.04 1.34
C GLY A 187 -2.38 -14.73 1.13
N GLY A 188 -2.98 -13.83 1.93
CA GLY A 188 -4.41 -13.55 1.91
C GLY A 188 -4.84 -12.57 0.81
N SER A 189 -6.11 -12.67 0.39
CA SER A 189 -6.67 -11.77 -0.63
C SER A 189 -8.12 -11.39 -0.31
N LEU A 190 -8.31 -10.12 0.07
CA LEU A 190 -9.63 -9.54 0.31
C LEU A 190 -10.46 -9.51 -0.97
N ARG A 191 -9.85 -9.27 -2.13
CA ARG A 191 -10.56 -9.14 -3.41
C ARG A 191 -11.38 -10.40 -3.75
N ALA A 192 -10.86 -11.58 -3.39
CA ALA A 192 -11.56 -12.85 -3.55
C ALA A 192 -12.79 -13.02 -2.62
N ARG A 193 -12.93 -12.15 -1.61
CA ARG A 193 -13.96 -12.18 -0.57
C ARG A 193 -14.93 -11.00 -0.64
N LEU A 194 -14.73 -10.05 -1.57
CA LEU A 194 -15.58 -8.87 -1.71
C LEU A 194 -16.85 -9.17 -2.52
N GLN A 195 -17.94 -8.47 -2.17
CA GLN A 195 -19.10 -8.30 -3.02
C GLN A 195 -19.14 -6.83 -3.47
N ILE A 196 -19.24 -6.62 -4.78
CA ILE A 196 -19.52 -5.32 -5.39
C ILE A 196 -20.93 -5.46 -5.95
N ASN A 197 -21.91 -4.84 -5.29
CA ASN A 197 -23.27 -4.74 -5.79
C ASN A 197 -23.51 -3.29 -6.21
#